data_AF-A0A2H0AZF2-F1
#
_entry.id   AF-A0A2H0AZF2-F1
#
_cell.length_a   1.000
_cell.length_b   1.000
_cell.length_c   1.000
_cell.angle_alpha   90.00
_cell.angle_beta   90.00
_cell.angle_gamma   90.00
#
_symmetry.space_group_name_H-M   'P 1'
#
loop_
_entity.id
_entity.type
_entity.pdbx_description
1 polymer ?
#
loop_
_entity_poly.entity_id
_entity_poly.type
_entity_poly.pdbx_seq_one_letter_code
_entity_poly.pdbx_strand_id
1 'polypeptide(L)'
;MTKRNKKEDLLPSEEDLVKIKRLLDSAENQIRRAKSLIFSTEIEEKAKEVLSETSAAGNIIEGIFNGENFVAPDSKKYLIPANYASKSKLVTGDMLKLTIMPDGSFIYKQISPVERKKVVGILEESDDGWRINVDGELYNILTASVTYFKAEPGDKMVALIPKDGKSDWAAVENIIKE
;
A
#
# COMPACT_ATOMS: atom_id res chain seq x y z
N MET A 1 47.97 34.02 -28.04
CA MET A 1 46.73 34.67 -27.56
C MET A 1 45.59 34.17 -28.45
N THR A 2 44.54 33.47 -28.05
CA THR A 2 44.05 33.01 -26.75
C THR A 2 43.10 31.86 -27.11
N LYS A 3 43.38 30.63 -26.66
CA LYS A 3 42.44 29.52 -26.79
C LYS A 3 41.22 29.83 -25.93
N ARG A 4 40.11 30.27 -26.53
CA ARG A 4 38.81 30.30 -25.84
C ARG A 4 38.31 28.86 -25.76
N ASN A 5 38.58 28.21 -24.63
CA ASN A 5 37.85 27.02 -24.20
C ASN A 5 36.40 27.44 -23.93
N LYS A 6 35.53 27.33 -24.93
CA LYS A 6 34.10 27.22 -24.69
C LYS A 6 33.86 25.80 -24.19
N LYS A 7 33.79 25.62 -22.87
CA LYS A 7 32.93 24.57 -22.33
C LYS A 7 31.51 24.98 -22.69
N GLU A 8 31.04 24.53 -23.85
CA GLU A 8 29.60 24.43 -24.07
C GLU A 8 29.12 23.35 -23.10
N ASP A 9 28.43 23.76 -22.05
CA ASP A 9 27.61 22.87 -21.24
C ASP A 9 26.58 22.25 -22.18
N LEU A 10 26.95 21.11 -22.78
CA LEU A 10 26.10 20.32 -23.65
C LEU A 10 24.95 19.80 -22.78
N LEU A 11 23.82 20.49 -22.83
CA LEU A 11 22.56 19.99 -22.33
C LEU A 11 22.32 18.60 -22.95
N PRO A 12 21.83 17.62 -22.17
CA PRO A 12 21.58 16.28 -22.68
C PRO A 12 20.71 16.31 -23.93
N SER A 13 21.02 15.47 -24.93
CA SER A 13 20.18 15.36 -26.12
C SER A 13 18.78 14.84 -25.76
N GLU A 14 17.78 15.04 -26.63
CA GLU A 14 16.44 14.47 -26.40
C GLU A 14 16.47 12.95 -26.19
N GLU A 15 17.34 12.24 -26.91
CA GLU A 15 17.55 10.80 -26.72
C GLU A 15 18.12 10.47 -25.34
N ASP A 16 19.06 11.28 -24.85
CA ASP A 16 19.64 11.12 -23.51
C ASP A 16 18.58 11.38 -22.43
N LEU A 17 17.73 12.39 -22.61
CA LEU A 17 16.62 12.66 -21.70
C LEU A 17 15.62 11.49 -21.65
N VAL A 18 15.29 10.88 -22.79
CA VAL A 18 14.41 9.69 -22.83
C VAL A 18 15.07 8.50 -22.13
N LYS A 19 16.38 8.28 -22.34
CA LYS A 19 17.13 7.22 -21.64
C LYS A 19 17.16 7.46 -20.13
N ILE A 20 17.44 8.69 -19.69
CA ILE A 20 17.47 9.08 -18.28
C ILE A 20 16.10 8.84 -17.62
N LYS A 21 15.00 9.23 -18.28
CA LYS A 21 13.64 8.97 -17.78
C LYS A 21 13.40 7.47 -17.54
N ARG A 22 13.70 6.63 -18.54
CA ARG A 22 13.56 5.17 -18.41
C ARG A 22 14.41 4.58 -17.28
N LEU A 23 15.63 5.09 -17.09
CA LEU A 23 16.51 4.65 -16.00
C LEU A 23 15.94 5.05 -14.64
N LEU A 24 15.39 6.27 -14.54
CA LEU A 24 14.75 6.75 -13.32
C LEU A 24 13.51 5.91 -12.98
N ASP A 25 12.62 5.67 -13.95
CA ASP A 25 11.43 4.83 -13.77
C ASP A 25 11.82 3.41 -13.30
N SER A 26 12.89 2.85 -13.85
CA SER A 26 13.40 1.53 -13.46
C SER A 26 13.93 1.54 -12.01
N ALA A 27 14.71 2.55 -11.64
CA ALA A 27 15.25 2.70 -10.29
C ALA A 27 14.14 2.88 -9.24
N GLU A 28 13.14 3.72 -9.53
CA GLU A 28 11.98 3.94 -8.67
C GLU A 28 11.20 2.64 -8.45
N ASN A 29 10.96 1.87 -9.52
CA ASN A 29 10.30 0.56 -9.42
C ASN A 29 11.11 -0.42 -8.56
N GLN A 30 12.44 -0.44 -8.66
CA GLN A 30 13.28 -1.29 -7.82
C GLN A 30 13.25 -0.87 -6.35
N ILE A 31 13.32 0.42 -6.07
CA ILE A 31 13.20 0.97 -4.71
C ILE A 31 11.84 0.60 -4.11
N ARG A 32 10.75 0.74 -4.87
CA ARG A 32 9.41 0.35 -4.41
C ARG A 32 9.35 -1.13 -4.04
N ARG A 33 9.90 -2.01 -4.88
CA ARG A 33 9.97 -3.46 -4.58
C ARG A 33 10.77 -3.76 -3.32
N ALA A 34 11.90 -3.08 -3.13
CA ALA A 34 12.71 -3.24 -1.93
C ALA A 34 11.97 -2.79 -0.66
N LYS A 35 11.31 -1.62 -0.71
CA LYS A 35 10.43 -1.12 0.37
C LYS A 35 9.33 -2.14 0.70
N SER A 36 8.65 -2.66 -0.32
CA SER A 36 7.58 -3.64 -0.16
C SER A 36 8.02 -4.92 0.56
N LEU A 37 9.20 -5.46 0.19
CA LEU A 37 9.77 -6.63 0.86
C LEU A 37 10.06 -6.33 2.34
N ILE A 38 10.66 -5.19 2.64
CA ILE A 38 10.95 -4.78 4.03
C ILE A 38 9.64 -4.67 4.83
N PHE A 39 8.64 -3.97 4.31
CA PHE A 39 7.37 -3.78 5.01
C PHE A 39 6.63 -5.10 5.21
N SER A 40 6.61 -5.99 4.20
CA SER A 40 6.00 -7.31 4.35
C SER A 40 6.69 -8.14 5.44
N THR A 41 8.02 -8.10 5.52
CA THR A 41 8.76 -8.81 6.57
C THR A 41 8.44 -8.26 7.95
N GLU A 42 8.42 -6.93 8.12
CA GLU A 42 8.05 -6.31 9.40
C GLU A 42 6.63 -6.70 9.85
N ILE A 43 5.66 -6.79 8.92
CA ILE A 43 4.29 -7.21 9.22
C ILE A 43 4.24 -8.69 9.64
N GLU A 44 5.00 -9.57 8.99
CA GLU A 44 5.08 -10.99 9.37
C GLU A 44 5.75 -11.19 10.73
N GLU A 45 6.78 -10.39 11.06
CA GLU A 45 7.40 -10.41 12.39
C GLU A 45 6.41 -9.95 13.47
N LYS A 46 5.72 -8.83 13.26
CA LYS A 46 4.66 -8.37 14.18
C LYS A 46 3.55 -9.40 14.35
N ALA A 47 3.15 -10.08 13.28
CA ALA A 47 2.11 -11.12 13.36
C ALA A 47 2.56 -12.31 14.22
N LYS A 48 3.84 -12.69 14.17
CA LYS A 48 4.41 -13.74 15.04
C LYS A 48 4.41 -13.35 16.51
N GLU A 49 4.61 -12.08 16.82
CA GLU A 49 4.56 -11.59 18.21
C GLU A 49 3.15 -11.71 18.82
N VAL A 50 2.08 -11.58 18.01
CA VAL A 50 0.67 -11.76 18.45
C VAL A 50 0.42 -13.14 19.05
N LEU A 51 1.10 -14.19 18.56
CA LEU A 51 1.00 -15.56 19.09
C LEU A 51 1.39 -15.66 20.57
N SER A 52 2.24 -14.76 21.06
CA SER A 52 2.72 -14.78 22.45
C SER A 52 1.67 -14.33 23.47
N GLU A 53 0.60 -13.65 23.03
CA GLU A 53 -0.40 -13.03 23.93
C GLU A 53 -1.75 -13.77 23.94
N THR A 54 -2.06 -14.58 22.92
CA THR A 54 -3.42 -15.13 22.74
C THR A 54 -3.44 -16.66 22.82
N SER A 55 -4.14 -17.19 23.84
CA SER A 55 -4.45 -18.62 23.93
C SER A 55 -5.37 -19.03 22.77
N ALA A 56 -4.87 -19.84 21.84
CA ALA A 56 -5.59 -20.30 20.67
C ALA A 56 -6.83 -21.14 21.05
N ALA A 57 -7.99 -20.50 21.18
CA ALA A 57 -9.28 -21.18 21.12
C ALA A 57 -9.54 -21.56 19.66
N GLY A 58 -9.56 -22.86 19.37
CA GLY A 58 -9.24 -23.49 18.07
C GLY A 58 -9.93 -23.04 16.77
N ASN A 59 -10.84 -22.07 16.79
CA ASN A 59 -11.48 -21.50 15.60
C ASN A 59 -11.23 -20.00 15.42
N ILE A 60 -10.47 -19.38 16.32
CA ILE A 60 -10.21 -17.96 16.37
C ILE A 60 -8.70 -17.72 16.24
N ILE A 61 -8.32 -16.91 15.27
CA ILE A 61 -6.94 -16.54 14.98
C ILE A 61 -6.85 -15.02 14.99
N GLU A 62 -5.89 -14.46 15.71
CA GLU A 62 -5.56 -13.04 15.65
C GLU A 62 -4.36 -12.84 14.74
N GLY A 63 -4.34 -11.72 14.02
CA GLY A 63 -3.34 -11.46 13.00
C GLY A 63 -3.42 -10.04 12.48
N ILE A 64 -2.59 -9.73 11.50
CA ILE A 64 -2.35 -8.36 11.06
C ILE A 64 -2.77 -8.20 9.60
N PHE A 65 -3.45 -7.10 9.29
CA PHE A 65 -3.77 -6.74 7.92
C PHE A 65 -2.54 -6.18 7.20
N ASN A 66 -2.24 -6.66 5.99
CA ASN A 66 -1.09 -6.18 5.21
C ASN A 66 -1.47 -5.32 3.98
N GLY A 67 -2.74 -4.89 3.88
CA GLY A 67 -3.26 -4.12 2.74
C GLY A 67 -4.23 -4.91 1.86
N GLU A 68 -4.08 -6.22 1.79
CA GLU A 68 -5.01 -7.13 1.07
C GLU A 68 -5.28 -8.44 1.82
N ASN A 69 -4.34 -8.90 2.64
CA ASN A 69 -4.42 -10.17 3.37
C ASN A 69 -4.46 -9.95 4.87
N PHE A 70 -5.06 -10.92 5.55
CA PHE A 70 -4.82 -11.22 6.96
C PHE A 70 -3.56 -12.09 7.04
N VAL A 71 -2.57 -11.62 7.79
CA VAL A 71 -1.32 -12.34 8.08
C VAL A 71 -1.46 -12.97 9.45
N ALA A 72 -1.58 -14.30 9.46
CA ALA A 72 -1.63 -15.07 10.68
C ALA A 72 -0.23 -15.17 11.33
N PRO A 73 -0.15 -15.51 12.62
CA PRO A 73 1.12 -15.62 13.32
C PRO A 73 2.03 -16.74 12.82
N ASP A 74 1.48 -17.75 12.15
CA ASP A 74 2.23 -18.81 11.45
C ASP A 74 2.67 -18.40 10.03
N SER A 75 2.64 -17.09 9.73
CA SER A 75 2.90 -16.49 8.42
C SER A 75 1.93 -16.92 7.31
N LYS A 76 0.86 -17.66 7.59
CA LYS A 76 -0.18 -17.92 6.59
C LYS A 76 -0.93 -16.64 6.25
N LYS A 77 -1.15 -16.43 4.95
CA LYS A 77 -1.88 -15.28 4.42
C LYS A 77 -3.25 -15.73 3.96
N TYR A 78 -4.28 -14.99 4.37
CA TYR A 78 -5.65 -15.21 3.96
C TYR A 78 -6.18 -13.95 3.30
N LEU A 79 -6.67 -14.07 2.07
CA LEU A 79 -7.25 -12.94 1.34
C LEU A 79 -8.45 -12.39 2.11
N ILE A 80 -8.47 -11.06 2.28
CA ILE A 80 -9.61 -10.36 2.85
C ILE A 80 -10.51 -9.88 1.71
N PRO A 81 -11.84 -10.06 1.82
CA PRO A 81 -12.76 -9.51 0.83
C PRO A 81 -12.55 -8.00 0.67
N ALA A 82 -12.24 -7.55 -0.57
CA ALA A 82 -11.91 -6.16 -0.87
C ALA A 82 -13.01 -5.17 -0.41
N ASN A 83 -14.28 -5.57 -0.49
CA ASN A 83 -15.40 -4.79 0.00
C ASN A 83 -15.37 -4.56 1.51
N TYR A 84 -14.99 -5.57 2.30
CA TYR A 84 -14.88 -5.43 3.75
C TYR A 84 -13.71 -4.53 4.12
N ALA A 85 -12.55 -4.73 3.48
CA ALA A 85 -11.35 -3.92 3.70
C ALA A 85 -11.58 -2.44 3.33
N SER A 86 -12.23 -2.17 2.19
CA SER A 86 -12.60 -0.83 1.74
C SER A 86 -13.62 -0.15 2.66
N LYS A 87 -14.75 -0.82 2.98
CA LYS A 87 -15.79 -0.25 3.86
C LYS A 87 -15.30 0.03 5.28
N SER A 88 -14.44 -0.84 5.81
CA SER A 88 -13.87 -0.69 7.15
C SER A 88 -12.65 0.22 7.17
N LYS A 89 -12.18 0.70 6.00
CA LYS A 89 -10.99 1.53 5.82
C LYS A 89 -9.78 0.94 6.54
N LEU A 90 -9.55 -0.35 6.35
CA LEU A 90 -8.46 -1.07 6.99
C LEU A 90 -7.12 -0.55 6.49
N VAL A 91 -6.20 -0.28 7.42
CA VAL A 91 -4.85 0.22 7.15
C VAL A 91 -3.84 -0.88 7.49
N THR A 92 -2.78 -1.01 6.69
CA THR A 92 -1.69 -1.94 6.95
C THR A 92 -1.21 -1.84 8.40
N GLY A 93 -1.09 -2.98 9.08
CA GLY A 93 -0.77 -3.04 10.51
C GLY A 93 -1.99 -3.20 11.42
N ASP A 94 -3.21 -2.95 10.93
CA ASP A 94 -4.42 -3.15 11.74
C ASP A 94 -4.52 -4.60 12.23
N MET A 95 -4.84 -4.75 13.51
CA MET A 95 -5.05 -6.05 14.13
C MET A 95 -6.47 -6.52 13.88
N LEU A 96 -6.58 -7.74 13.39
CA LEU A 96 -7.82 -8.40 13.03
C LEU A 96 -7.96 -9.72 13.80
N LYS A 97 -9.19 -10.18 13.90
CA LYS A 97 -9.57 -11.50 14.34
C LYS A 97 -10.26 -12.23 13.19
N LEU A 98 -9.70 -13.36 12.79
CA LEU A 98 -10.29 -14.34 11.89
C LEU A 98 -11.03 -15.39 12.72
N THR A 99 -12.30 -15.61 12.41
CA THR A 99 -13.11 -16.72 12.95
C THR A 99 -13.44 -17.67 11.81
N ILE A 100 -13.08 -18.95 11.97
CA ILE A 100 -13.42 -20.01 11.02
C ILE A 100 -14.72 -20.65 11.49
N MET A 101 -15.77 -20.49 10.69
CA MET A 101 -17.10 -21.04 10.98
C MET A 101 -17.14 -22.56 10.68
N PRO A 102 -18.08 -23.32 11.27
CA PRO A 102 -18.22 -24.75 11.02
C PRO A 102 -18.48 -25.12 9.55
N ASP A 103 -19.03 -24.18 8.76
CA ASP A 103 -19.25 -24.33 7.32
C ASP A 103 -18.01 -24.00 6.47
N GLY A 104 -16.89 -23.68 7.12
CA GLY A 104 -15.62 -23.31 6.47
C GLY A 104 -15.54 -21.84 6.05
N SER A 105 -16.57 -21.03 6.30
CA SER A 105 -16.52 -19.60 5.99
C SER A 105 -15.61 -18.83 6.94
N PHE A 106 -14.98 -17.77 6.42
CA PHE A 106 -14.09 -16.90 7.18
C PHE A 106 -14.78 -15.58 7.52
N ILE A 107 -14.79 -15.24 8.80
CA ILE A 107 -15.29 -13.97 9.31
C ILE A 107 -14.12 -13.18 9.89
N TYR A 108 -13.86 -12.01 9.31
CA TYR A 108 -12.86 -11.07 9.79
C TYR A 108 -13.51 -9.97 10.61
N LYS A 109 -12.89 -9.59 11.72
CA LYS A 109 -13.29 -8.45 12.53
C LYS A 109 -12.05 -7.65 12.92
N GLN A 110 -12.07 -6.33 12.71
CA GLN A 110 -11.04 -5.46 13.25
C GLN A 110 -11.15 -5.40 14.77
N ILE A 111 -10.03 -5.62 15.45
CA ILE A 111 -9.95 -5.59 16.92
C ILE A 111 -9.09 -4.44 17.44
N SER A 112 -8.07 -4.01 16.68
CA SER A 112 -7.28 -2.82 17.03
C SER A 112 -6.78 -2.11 15.77
N PRO A 113 -7.13 -0.83 15.55
CA PRO A 113 -6.55 -0.03 14.48
C PRO A 113 -5.14 0.47 14.84
N VAL A 114 -4.28 0.68 13.85
CA VAL A 114 -3.01 1.39 14.04
C VAL A 114 -3.17 2.90 14.03
N GLU A 115 -2.18 3.61 14.58
CA GLU A 115 -2.07 5.05 14.35
C GLU A 115 -1.89 5.33 12.85
N ARG A 116 -2.69 6.25 12.33
CA ARG A 116 -2.77 6.56 10.90
C ARG A 116 -2.84 8.05 10.66
N LYS A 117 -2.34 8.48 9.50
CA LYS A 117 -2.40 9.86 9.03
C LYS A 117 -3.20 9.93 7.73
N LYS A 118 -3.80 11.09 7.49
CA LYS A 118 -4.47 11.40 6.22
C LYS A 118 -3.44 11.91 5.22
N VAL A 119 -3.56 11.45 3.99
CA VAL A 119 -2.80 11.93 2.85
C VAL A 119 -3.76 12.27 1.72
N VAL A 120 -3.36 13.22 0.88
CA VAL A 120 -4.09 13.57 -0.34
C VAL A 120 -3.21 13.18 -1.51
N GLY A 121 -3.77 12.45 -2.46
CA GLY A 121 -3.05 12.02 -3.65
C GLY A 121 -3.93 12.02 -4.89
N ILE A 122 -3.30 11.90 -6.04
CA ILE A 122 -3.98 11.81 -7.34
C ILE A 122 -4.14 10.34 -7.69
N LEU A 123 -5.35 9.91 -8.05
CA LEU A 123 -5.62 8.56 -8.52
C LEU A 123 -4.98 8.32 -9.88
N GLU A 124 -4.24 7.23 -10.00
CA GLU A 124 -3.58 6.77 -11.22
C GLU A 124 -3.96 5.30 -11.45
N GLU A 125 -4.09 4.93 -12.72
CA GLU A 125 -4.21 3.55 -13.15
C GLU A 125 -2.84 3.04 -13.60
N SER A 126 -2.48 1.83 -13.16
CA SER A 126 -1.24 1.15 -13.57
C SER A 126 -1.56 -0.27 -14.02
N ASP A 127 -0.59 -0.94 -14.66
CA ASP A 127 -0.74 -2.35 -15.09
C ASP A 127 -1.08 -3.30 -13.91
N ASP A 128 -0.68 -2.93 -12.69
CA ASP A 128 -0.92 -3.72 -11.47
C ASP A 128 -2.21 -3.31 -10.73
N GLY A 129 -3.00 -2.39 -11.29
CA GLY A 129 -4.23 -1.85 -10.70
C GLY A 129 -4.13 -0.39 -10.26
N TRP A 130 -4.96 -0.01 -9.30
CA TRP A 130 -5.17 1.38 -8.88
C TRP A 130 -4.15 1.85 -7.85
N ARG A 131 -3.65 3.08 -8.01
CA ARG A 131 -2.70 3.71 -7.09
C ARG A 131 -3.06 5.16 -6.85
N ILE A 132 -2.65 5.71 -5.70
CA ILE A 132 -2.59 7.15 -5.50
C ILE A 132 -1.15 7.61 -5.45
N ASN A 133 -0.87 8.73 -6.10
CA ASN A 133 0.41 9.42 -6.03
C ASN A 133 0.34 10.53 -5.00
N VAL A 134 1.14 10.40 -3.95
CA VAL A 134 1.25 11.34 -2.82
C VAL A 134 2.68 11.88 -2.83
N ASP A 135 2.87 13.06 -3.41
CA ASP A 135 4.17 13.74 -3.50
C ASP A 135 5.31 12.87 -4.07
N GLY A 136 5.00 12.03 -5.07
CA GLY A 136 5.95 11.10 -5.70
C GLY A 136 6.01 9.71 -5.06
N GLU A 137 5.33 9.50 -3.93
CA GLU A 137 5.16 8.17 -3.34
C GLU A 137 3.84 7.53 -3.82
N LEU A 138 3.95 6.31 -4.35
CA LEU A 138 2.81 5.56 -4.86
C LEU A 138 2.29 4.58 -3.82
N TYR A 139 0.98 4.64 -3.56
CA TYR A 139 0.27 3.69 -2.68
C TYR A 139 -0.83 2.98 -3.45
N ASN A 140 -0.87 1.65 -3.39
CA ASN A 140 -1.93 0.83 -3.97
C ASN A 140 -3.28 1.08 -3.28
N ILE A 141 -4.34 1.09 -4.08
CA ILE A 141 -5.72 1.26 -3.63
C ILE A 141 -6.53 0.03 -4.05
N LEU A 142 -7.39 -0.44 -3.15
CA LEU A 142 -8.35 -1.49 -3.48
C LEU A 142 -9.34 -1.02 -4.55
N THR A 143 -9.52 -1.81 -5.62
CA THR A 143 -10.51 -1.58 -6.67
C THR A 143 -11.93 -1.36 -6.13
N ALA A 144 -12.28 -2.03 -5.03
CA ALA A 144 -13.56 -1.84 -4.34
C ALA A 144 -13.77 -0.38 -3.88
N SER A 145 -12.71 0.31 -3.46
CA SER A 145 -12.77 1.72 -3.10
C SER A 145 -13.02 2.61 -4.31
N VAL A 146 -12.28 2.38 -5.41
CA VAL A 146 -12.42 3.16 -6.66
C VAL A 146 -13.84 3.03 -7.22
N THR A 147 -14.36 1.81 -7.29
CA THR A 147 -15.72 1.55 -7.79
C THR A 147 -16.80 2.13 -6.89
N TYR A 148 -16.62 2.07 -5.56
CA TYR A 148 -17.56 2.65 -4.60
C TYR A 148 -17.67 4.18 -4.75
N PHE A 149 -16.54 4.88 -4.83
CA PHE A 149 -16.51 6.33 -4.98
C PHE A 149 -16.77 6.80 -6.42
N LYS A 150 -16.77 5.86 -7.39
CA LYS A 150 -16.83 6.15 -8.83
C LYS A 150 -15.73 7.15 -9.21
N ALA A 151 -14.53 6.87 -8.73
CA ALA A 151 -13.37 7.70 -8.98
C ALA A 151 -12.77 7.39 -10.34
N GLU A 152 -12.23 8.40 -11.00
CA GLU A 152 -11.58 8.32 -12.30
C GLU A 152 -10.08 8.71 -12.17
N PRO A 153 -9.20 8.20 -13.05
CA PRO A 153 -7.81 8.66 -13.09
C PRO A 153 -7.73 10.20 -13.14
N GLY A 154 -6.91 10.78 -12.27
CA GLY A 154 -6.79 12.23 -12.09
C GLY A 154 -7.59 12.79 -10.91
N ASP A 155 -8.53 12.03 -10.33
CA ASP A 155 -9.27 12.48 -9.16
C ASP A 155 -8.36 12.65 -7.92
N LYS A 156 -8.62 13.71 -7.15
CA LYS A 156 -8.01 13.90 -5.84
C LYS A 156 -8.69 13.00 -4.81
N MET A 157 -7.92 12.11 -4.20
CA MET A 157 -8.41 11.20 -3.15
C MET A 157 -7.79 11.55 -1.80
N VAL A 158 -8.60 11.44 -0.75
CA VAL A 158 -8.12 11.43 0.63
C VAL A 158 -7.99 9.97 1.06
N ALA A 159 -6.80 9.58 1.52
CA ALA A 159 -6.54 8.23 1.97
C ALA A 159 -5.86 8.20 3.35
N LEU A 160 -5.91 7.04 3.98
CA LEU A 160 -5.31 6.74 5.27
C LEU A 160 -4.14 5.77 5.07
N ILE A 161 -3.00 6.11 5.65
CA ILE A 161 -1.81 5.27 5.72
C ILE A 161 -1.32 5.18 7.17
N PRO A 162 -0.50 4.18 7.53
CA PRO A 162 0.14 4.15 8.83
C PRO A 162 0.87 5.46 9.12
N LYS A 163 0.86 5.92 10.37
CA LYS A 163 1.48 7.21 10.74
C LYS A 163 2.97 7.26 10.40
N ASP A 164 3.66 6.12 10.54
CA ASP A 164 5.07 5.93 10.20
C ASP A 164 5.32 5.83 8.67
N GLY A 165 4.27 5.76 7.86
CA GLY A 165 4.35 5.67 6.39
C GLY A 165 4.77 4.30 5.86
N LYS A 166 4.90 3.27 6.71
CA LYS A 166 5.38 1.95 6.30
C LYS A 166 4.28 1.11 5.69
N SER A 167 3.94 1.38 4.43
CA SER A 167 2.92 0.63 3.70
C SER A 167 3.05 0.83 2.20
N ASP A 168 2.76 -0.22 1.42
CA ASP A 168 2.51 -0.10 -0.02
C ASP A 168 1.05 0.24 -0.32
N TRP A 169 0.17 0.17 0.66
CA TRP A 169 -1.28 0.30 0.53
C TRP A 169 -1.82 1.51 1.27
N ALA A 170 -2.85 2.14 0.71
CA ALA A 170 -3.62 3.18 1.37
C ALA A 170 -5.12 2.86 1.36
N ALA A 171 -5.80 3.18 2.45
CA ALA A 171 -7.24 3.02 2.56
C ALA A 171 -7.95 4.32 2.18
N VAL A 172 -8.77 4.30 1.14
CA VAL A 172 -9.51 5.49 0.70
C VAL A 172 -10.51 5.89 1.77
N GLU A 173 -10.45 7.15 2.19
CA GLU A 173 -11.40 7.74 3.12
C GLU A 173 -12.56 8.43 2.39
N ASN A 174 -12.23 9.23 1.36
CA ASN A 174 -13.17 9.92 0.48
C ASN A 174 -12.47 10.44 -0.79
N ILE A 175 -13.25 10.98 -1.73
CA ILE A 175 -12.76 11.74 -2.90
C ILE A 175 -13.12 13.22 -2.78
N ILE A 176 -12.26 14.08 -3.32
CA ILE A 176 -12.50 15.52 -3.44
C ILE A 176 -12.96 15.76 -4.87
N LYS A 177 -14.27 15.97 -5.05
CA LYS A 177 -14.81 16.42 -6.33
C LYS A 177 -14.72 17.93 -6.40
N GLU A 178 -14.02 18.44 -7.40
CA GLU A 178 -14.09 19.84 -7.82
C GLU A 178 -15.31 20.06 -8.74
#